data_AF-A0A920F1Y8-F1
#
_entry.id   AF-A0A920F1Y8-F1
#
_cell.length_a   1.000
_cell.length_b   1.000
_cell.length_c   1.000
_cell.angle_alpha   90.00
_cell.angle_beta   90.00
_cell.angle_gamma   90.00
#
_symmetry.space_group_name_H-M   'P 1'
#
loop_
_entity.id
_entity.type
_entity.pdbx_description
1 polymer ?
#
loop_
_entity_poly.entity_id
_entity_poly.type
_entity_poly.pdbx_seq_one_letter_code
_entity_poly.pdbx_strand_id
1 'polypeptide(L)' 'MALQTREQHIKRDRATSNICTAQVLTAVMAGMFAVHHGPVGLRQIASRIHNNTIQLY' A
#
# COMPACT_ATOMS: atom_id res chain seq x y z
N MET A 1 -9.77 -8.64 -10.90
CA MET A 1 -10.92 -7.96 -10.27
C MET A 1 -11.86 -9.02 -9.73
N ALA A 2 -12.39 -8.84 -8.53
CA ALA A 2 -13.33 -9.78 -7.90
C ALA A 2 -14.38 -8.99 -7.11
N LEU A 3 -15.58 -9.54 -6.95
CA LEU A 3 -16.69 -8.90 -6.22
C LEU A 3 -17.03 -7.47 -6.71
N GLN A 4 -16.98 -7.23 -8.03
CA GLN A 4 -17.28 -5.92 -8.62
C GLN A 4 -18.68 -5.40 -8.30
N THR A 5 -19.61 -6.27 -7.89
CA THR A 5 -20.95 -5.86 -7.41
C THR A 5 -20.89 -4.97 -6.16
N ARG A 6 -19.73 -4.80 -5.52
CA ARG A 6 -19.52 -3.81 -4.45
C ARG A 6 -19.24 -2.40 -4.98
N GLU A 7 -18.80 -2.27 -6.23
CA GLU A 7 -18.32 -1.01 -6.79
C GLU A 7 -19.47 -0.12 -7.31
N GLN A 8 -19.21 1.20 -7.31
CA GLN A 8 -20.18 2.20 -7.75
C GLN A 8 -20.63 2.04 -9.20
N HIS A 9 -19.78 1.49 -10.07
CA HIS A 9 -20.12 1.28 -11.47
C HIS A 9 -21.24 0.22 -11.64
N ILE A 10 -21.49 -0.63 -10.63
CA ILE A 10 -22.63 -1.57 -10.59
C ILE A 10 -23.73 -1.08 -9.63
N LYS A 11 -23.40 -0.83 -8.35
CA LYS A 11 -24.43 -0.60 -7.31
C LYS A 11 -24.86 0.86 -7.12
N ARG A 12 -24.18 1.82 -7.78
CA ARG A 12 -24.44 3.27 -7.65
C ARG A 12 -24.53 3.68 -6.18
N ASP A 13 -25.65 4.25 -5.75
CA ASP A 13 -25.86 4.75 -4.39
C ASP A 13 -25.83 3.65 -3.31
N ARG A 14 -25.98 2.37 -3.69
CA ARG A 14 -25.89 1.22 -2.77
C ARG A 14 -24.50 0.56 -2.75
N ALA A 15 -23.51 1.15 -3.43
CA ALA A 15 -22.14 0.64 -3.43
C ALA A 15 -21.47 0.81 -2.06
N THR A 16 -20.40 0.05 -1.80
CA THR A 16 -19.67 0.16 -0.53
C THR A 16 -18.83 1.44 -0.44
N SER A 17 -18.54 2.07 -1.59
CA SER A 17 -17.81 3.32 -1.72
C SER A 17 -18.07 3.93 -3.11
N ASN A 18 -17.85 5.24 -3.25
CA ASN A 18 -17.90 5.99 -4.51
C ASN A 18 -16.52 6.10 -5.22
N ILE A 19 -15.50 5.38 -4.75
CA ILE A 19 -14.18 5.41 -5.40
C ILE A 19 -14.22 4.76 -6.80
N CYS A 20 -13.50 5.34 -7.76
CA CYS A 20 -13.40 4.84 -9.14
C CYS A 20 -11.95 4.70 -9.58
N THR A 21 -11.27 5.82 -9.83
CA THR A 21 -9.83 5.83 -10.06
C THR A 21 -9.14 5.74 -8.71
N ALA A 22 -8.41 4.66 -8.50
CA ALA A 22 -7.59 4.45 -7.31
C ALA A 22 -6.13 4.78 -7.62
N GLN A 23 -5.23 4.20 -6.84
CA GLN A 23 -3.78 4.46 -6.88
C GLN A 23 -3.02 3.20 -7.30
N VAL A 24 -3.40 2.62 -8.45
CA VAL A 24 -2.86 1.31 -8.90
C VAL A 24 -1.36 1.41 -9.19
N LEU A 25 -0.92 2.45 -9.90
CA LEU A 25 0.49 2.60 -10.26
C LEU A 25 1.39 2.72 -9.01
N THR A 26 1.01 3.55 -8.05
CA THR A 26 1.78 3.73 -6.81
C THR A 26 1.71 2.50 -5.91
N ALA A 27 0.58 1.79 -5.86
CA ALA A 27 0.50 0.50 -5.17
C ALA A 27 1.45 -0.55 -5.78
N VAL A 28 1.55 -0.59 -7.11
CA VAL A 28 2.51 -1.46 -7.81
C VAL A 28 3.95 -1.06 -7.49
N MET A 29 4.28 0.24 -7.50
CA MET A 29 5.63 0.69 -7.13
C MET A 29 5.98 0.32 -5.67
N ALA A 30 5.04 0.47 -4.73
CA ALA A 30 5.23 0.04 -3.35
C ALA A 30 5.46 -1.47 -3.24
N GLY A 31 4.71 -2.26 -4.01
CA GLY A 31 4.94 -3.71 -4.13
C GLY A 31 6.33 -4.05 -4.67
N MET A 32 6.77 -3.36 -5.73
CA MET A 32 8.10 -3.56 -6.31
C MET A 32 9.22 -3.13 -5.37
N PHE A 33 9.02 -2.08 -4.58
CA PHE A 33 9.94 -1.69 -3.51
C PHE A 33 10.12 -2.82 -2.48
N ALA A 34 9.02 -3.45 -2.08
CA ALA A 34 9.05 -4.58 -1.15
C ALA A 34 9.73 -5.82 -1.77
N VAL A 35 9.46 -6.14 -3.05
CA VAL A 35 10.13 -7.24 -3.76
C VAL A 35 11.63 -6.99 -3.88
N HIS A 36 12.03 -5.77 -4.22
CA HIS A 36 13.44 -5.41 -4.41
C HIS A 36 14.26 -5.52 -3.11
N HIS A 37 13.69 -5.08 -1.98
CA HIS A 37 14.39 -5.11 -0.69
C HIS A 37 14.23 -6.44 0.05
N GLY A 38 13.14 -7.17 -0.19
CA GLY A 38 12.78 -8.37 0.55
C GLY A 38 12.57 -8.12 2.05
N PRO A 39 12.25 -9.18 2.82
CA PRO A 39 11.97 -9.05 4.25
C PRO A 39 13.20 -8.59 5.05
N VAL A 40 14.40 -8.99 4.64
CA VAL A 40 15.66 -8.61 5.30
C VAL A 40 15.96 -7.13 5.07
N GLY A 41 15.90 -6.64 3.83
CA GLY A 41 16.18 -5.24 3.51
C GLY A 41 15.17 -4.28 4.15
N LEU A 42 13.88 -4.63 4.17
CA LEU A 42 12.86 -3.83 4.85
C LEU A 42 13.12 -3.74 6.37
N ARG A 43 13.49 -4.85 7.01
CA ARG A 43 13.87 -4.85 8.44
C ARG A 43 15.13 -4.02 8.68
N GLN A 44 16.13 -4.10 7.81
CA GLN A 44 17.35 -3.31 7.93
C GLN A 44 17.07 -1.80 7.84
N ILE A 45 16.24 -1.37 6.88
CA ILE A 45 15.82 0.03 6.76
C ILE A 45 15.11 0.48 8.03
N ALA A 46 14.15 -0.31 8.51
CA ALA A 46 13.40 0.00 9.74
C ALA A 46 14.33 0.10 10.97
N SER A 47 15.22 -0.89 11.17
CA SER A 47 16.18 -0.88 12.28
C SER A 47 17.15 0.29 12.20
N ARG A 48 17.60 0.66 11.00
CA ARG A 48 18.46 1.83 10.80
C ARG A 48 17.76 3.12 11.20
N ILE A 49 16.51 3.32 10.77
CA ILE A 49 15.70 4.48 11.16
C ILE A 49 15.53 4.50 12.68
N HIS A 50 15.16 3.37 13.28
CA HIS A 50 14.96 3.26 14.73
C HIS A 50 16.22 3.61 15.53
N ASN A 51 17.37 3.06 15.16
CA ASN A 51 18.64 3.33 15.82
C ASN A 51 19.04 4.80 15.71
N ASN A 52 18.86 5.40 14.52
CA ASN A 52 19.11 6.83 14.33
C ASN A 52 18.21 7.69 15.22
N THR A 53 16.92 7.32 15.35
CA THR A 53 15.99 8.04 16.23
C THR A 53 16.38 7.91 17.70
N ILE A 54 16.84 6.74 18.14
CA ILE A 54 17.34 6.55 19.51
C ILE A 54 18.60 7.38 19.76
N GLN A 55 19.52 7.47 18.80
CA GLN A 55 20.77 8.25 18.97
C GLN A 55 20.54 9.76 19.04
N LEU A 56 19.40 10.25 18.55
CA LEU A 56 19.03 11.67 18.61
C LEU A 56 18.45 12.07 19.98
N TYR A 57 18.13 11.13 20.85
CA TYR A 57 17.52 11.34 22.17
C TYR A 57 18.52 11.03 23.29
#